data_AF-A0A7W1H4I5-F1
#
_entry.id   AF-A0A7W1H4I5-F1
#
_cell.length_a   1.000
_cell.length_b   1.000
_cell.length_c   1.000
_cell.angle_alpha   90.00
_cell.angle_beta   90.00
_cell.angle_gamma   90.00
#
_symmetry.space_group_name_H-M   'P 1'
#
loop_
_entity.id
_entity.type
_entity.pdbx_description
1 polymer ?
#
loop_
_entity_poly.entity_id
_entity_poly.type
_entity_poly.pdbx_seq_one_letter_code
_entity_poly.pdbx_strand_id
1 'polypeptide(L)'
;MIFWLGLPLLSVLLGDVWRVLSPWRAIADATVWAIERTGRVAGPVLDSPWRYGRYPAAVALFAFVALELAHPRPAYPRTLGVAIALYSYWALAGMAVFGRDSWTKGGEGFAVAFSLLSRIAPFAVRDGAIVVRWPFTGLAGAERVPGTLVFVAVLLGSTSFDGFSRSTTWQNLLGDVRANVADESQWVVDLATTFVSVVGLGTVDFAPNLAIVSPETVWYVQVAALVVGHVAGLAIAHDRAVSLFEKRRDALRSQYPMLGLMVLYTVGGLWVLSQG
;
A
#
# COMPACT_ATOMS: atom_id res chain seq x y z
N MET A 1 -5.44 -12.85 -7.68
CA MET A 1 -4.29 -12.60 -8.56
C MET A 1 -4.53 -11.42 -9.53
N ILE A 2 -5.57 -11.45 -10.38
CA ILE A 2 -5.80 -10.39 -11.41
C ILE A 2 -6.03 -9.01 -10.79
N PHE A 3 -6.81 -8.91 -9.71
CA PHE A 3 -7.07 -7.64 -9.03
C PHE A 3 -5.78 -6.98 -8.49
N TRP A 4 -4.96 -7.73 -7.77
CA TRP A 4 -3.77 -7.23 -7.08
C TRP A 4 -2.54 -7.04 -7.98
N LEU A 5 -2.40 -7.76 -9.09
CA LEU A 5 -1.32 -7.49 -10.06
C LEU A 5 -1.78 -6.56 -11.19
N GLY A 6 -2.99 -6.78 -11.70
CA GLY A 6 -3.50 -6.06 -12.87
C GLY A 6 -3.81 -4.61 -12.57
N LEU A 7 -4.57 -4.31 -11.52
CA LEU A 7 -4.99 -2.93 -11.24
C LEU A 7 -3.84 -2.01 -10.82
N PRO A 8 -2.88 -2.43 -9.97
CA PRO A 8 -1.72 -1.59 -9.67
C PRO A 8 -0.89 -1.31 -10.91
N LEU A 9 -0.63 -2.33 -11.74
CA LEU A 9 0.13 -2.17 -12.98
C LEU A 9 -0.58 -1.21 -13.95
N LEU A 10 -1.89 -1.40 -14.16
CA LEU A 10 -2.71 -0.51 -14.97
C LEU A 10 -2.72 0.90 -14.38
N SER A 11 -2.72 1.06 -13.06
CA SER A 11 -2.72 2.39 -12.45
C SER A 11 -1.38 3.11 -12.63
N VAL A 12 -0.28 2.37 -12.60
CA VAL A 12 1.07 2.88 -12.91
C VAL A 12 1.21 3.22 -14.39
N LEU A 13 0.49 2.54 -15.29
CA LEU A 13 0.59 2.79 -16.73
C LEU A 13 -0.38 3.86 -17.22
N LEU A 14 -1.61 3.89 -16.72
CA LEU A 14 -2.75 4.65 -17.28
C LEU A 14 -3.27 5.76 -16.37
N GLY A 15 -2.83 5.83 -15.11
CA GLY A 15 -3.32 6.81 -14.13
C GLY A 15 -4.30 6.20 -13.11
N ASP A 16 -5.14 7.00 -12.46
CA ASP A 16 -6.03 6.52 -11.41
C ASP A 16 -7.24 5.74 -11.97
N VAL A 17 -7.01 4.48 -12.34
CA VAL A 17 -8.03 3.56 -12.89
C VAL A 17 -9.09 3.22 -11.84
N TRP A 18 -8.70 3.19 -10.57
CA TRP A 18 -9.60 2.90 -9.46
C TRP A 18 -10.74 3.91 -9.36
N ARG A 19 -10.49 5.18 -9.67
CA ARG A 19 -11.52 6.22 -9.71
C ARG A 19 -12.70 5.86 -10.62
N VAL A 20 -12.49 5.08 -11.68
CA VAL A 20 -13.54 4.65 -12.62
C VAL A 20 -14.14 3.31 -12.22
N LEU A 21 -13.31 2.37 -11.76
CA LEU A 21 -13.74 1.00 -11.46
C LEU A 21 -14.33 0.82 -10.06
N SER A 22 -14.20 1.81 -9.17
CA SER A 22 -14.63 1.69 -7.78
C SER A 22 -16.13 1.40 -7.68
N PRO A 23 -16.53 0.21 -7.18
CA PRO A 23 -17.95 -0.14 -7.07
C PRO A 23 -18.68 0.77 -6.07
N TRP A 24 -17.99 1.18 -5.00
CA TRP A 24 -18.57 2.06 -3.99
C TRP A 24 -18.84 3.47 -4.52
N ARG A 25 -17.94 3.98 -5.37
CA ARG A 25 -18.15 5.27 -6.03
C ARG A 25 -19.33 5.21 -7.00
N ALA A 26 -19.46 4.13 -7.76
CA ALA A 26 -20.60 3.90 -8.63
C ALA A 26 -21.93 3.80 -7.86
N ILE A 27 -21.95 3.12 -6.72
CA ILE A 27 -23.12 3.05 -5.82
C ILE A 27 -23.48 4.43 -5.28
N ALA A 28 -22.48 5.21 -4.83
CA ALA A 28 -22.70 6.56 -4.34
C ALA A 28 -23.28 7.47 -5.45
N ASP A 29 -22.75 7.38 -6.68
CA ASP A 29 -23.22 8.14 -7.84
C ASP A 29 -24.66 7.77 -8.23
N ALA A 30 -24.98 6.47 -8.24
CA ALA A 30 -26.33 5.99 -8.48
C ALA A 30 -27.31 6.48 -7.40
N THR A 31 -26.87 6.56 -6.15
CA THR A 31 -27.67 7.06 -5.03
C THR A 31 -27.94 8.56 -5.16
N VAL A 32 -26.92 9.36 -5.47
CA VAL A 32 -27.05 10.79 -5.75
C VAL A 32 -28.02 11.04 -6.90
N TRP A 33 -27.83 10.33 -8.02
CA TRP A 33 -28.72 10.42 -9.18
C TRP A 33 -30.17 10.08 -8.83
N ALA A 34 -30.41 9.04 -8.03
CA ALA A 34 -31.75 8.65 -7.61
C ALA A 34 -32.43 9.71 -6.73
N ILE A 35 -31.68 10.36 -5.84
CA ILE A 35 -32.17 11.44 -4.98
C ILE A 35 -32.49 12.68 -5.81
N GLU A 36 -31.59 13.08 -6.71
CA GLU A 36 -31.78 14.25 -7.58
C GLU A 36 -32.97 14.09 -8.52
N ARG A 37 -33.25 12.86 -8.95
CA ARG A 37 -34.45 12.54 -9.74
C ARG A 37 -35.76 12.82 -8.99
N THR A 38 -35.74 12.86 -7.66
CA THR A 38 -36.91 13.24 -6.83
C THR A 38 -37.05 14.74 -6.61
N GLY A 39 -36.18 15.57 -7.23
CA GLY A 39 -36.16 17.02 -7.07
C GLY A 39 -35.47 17.52 -5.81
N ARG A 40 -34.79 16.62 -5.06
CA ARG A 40 -33.99 16.96 -3.88
C ARG A 40 -32.53 17.14 -4.28
N VAL A 41 -31.84 18.11 -3.69
CA VAL A 41 -30.39 18.25 -3.86
C VAL A 41 -29.70 17.25 -2.93
N ALA A 42 -28.92 16.34 -3.49
CA ALA A 42 -28.11 15.42 -2.70
C ALA A 42 -26.85 16.14 -2.21
N GLY A 43 -26.73 16.28 -0.88
CA GLY A 43 -25.56 16.88 -0.23
C GLY A 43 -24.94 15.93 0.78
N PRO A 44 -23.68 16.18 1.19
CA PRO A 44 -23.08 15.46 2.31
C PRO A 44 -23.85 15.73 3.60
N VAL A 45 -23.89 14.76 4.52
CA VAL A 45 -24.55 14.93 5.82
C VAL A 45 -23.82 15.97 6.67
N LEU A 46 -22.49 16.01 6.60
CA LEU A 46 -21.66 17.02 7.26
C LEU A 46 -21.13 18.00 6.22
N ASP A 47 -21.58 19.25 6.32
CA ASP A 47 -21.03 20.38 5.56
C ASP A 47 -19.73 20.90 6.20
N SER A 48 -18.80 19.98 6.46
CA SER A 48 -17.52 20.27 7.11
C SER A 48 -16.37 20.04 6.13
N PRO A 49 -15.41 20.97 6.03
CA PRO A 49 -14.24 20.77 5.17
C PRO A 49 -13.43 19.57 5.67
N TRP A 50 -13.01 18.71 4.74
CA TRP A 50 -12.23 17.52 5.04
C TRP A 50 -10.89 17.87 5.70
N ARG A 51 -10.75 17.57 6.99
CA ARG A 51 -9.55 17.88 7.80
C ARG A 51 -8.73 16.64 8.17
N TYR A 52 -9.28 15.44 7.99
CA TYR A 52 -8.67 14.19 8.46
C TYR A 52 -7.54 13.67 7.57
N GLY A 53 -7.21 14.36 6.49
CA GLY A 53 -6.13 13.94 5.59
C GLY A 53 -6.34 12.51 5.09
N ARG A 54 -5.31 11.67 5.21
CA ARG A 54 -5.29 10.24 4.85
C ARG A 54 -5.31 9.29 6.05
N TYR A 55 -5.49 9.81 7.26
CA TYR A 55 -5.52 8.96 8.47
C TYR A 55 -6.65 7.92 8.42
N PRO A 56 -7.90 8.24 8.01
CA PRO A 56 -8.95 7.24 7.97
C PRO A 56 -8.66 6.13 6.94
N ALA A 57 -8.09 6.47 5.78
CA ALA A 57 -7.60 5.46 4.84
C ALA A 57 -6.48 4.59 5.42
N ALA A 58 -5.56 5.16 6.20
CA ALA A 58 -4.49 4.41 6.85
C ALA A 58 -5.03 3.44 7.91
N VAL A 59 -6.02 3.86 8.69
CA VAL A 59 -6.72 3.01 9.66
C VAL A 59 -7.45 1.88 8.95
N ALA A 60 -8.19 2.18 7.88
CA ALA A 60 -8.90 1.16 7.11
C ALA A 60 -7.94 0.15 6.46
N LEU A 61 -6.82 0.63 5.90
CA LEU A 61 -5.77 -0.22 5.36
C LEU A 61 -5.14 -1.09 6.44
N PHE A 62 -4.79 -0.51 7.60
CA PHE A 62 -4.20 -1.26 8.71
C PHE A 62 -5.16 -2.33 9.23
N ALA A 63 -6.44 -2.00 9.42
CA ALA A 63 -7.46 -2.97 9.83
C ALA A 63 -7.63 -4.10 8.82
N PHE A 64 -7.62 -3.77 7.52
CA PHE A 64 -7.66 -4.77 6.45
C PHE A 64 -6.43 -5.68 6.47
N VAL A 65 -5.23 -5.09 6.51
CA VAL A 65 -3.95 -5.83 6.58
C VAL A 65 -3.86 -6.68 7.84
N ALA A 66 -4.28 -6.17 8.99
CA ALA A 66 -4.31 -6.92 10.23
C ALA A 66 -5.26 -8.12 10.11
N LEU A 67 -6.45 -7.93 9.54
CA LEU A 67 -7.37 -9.05 9.30
C LEU A 67 -6.78 -10.05 8.29
N GLU A 68 -6.13 -9.59 7.23
CA GLU A 68 -5.56 -10.43 6.17
C GLU A 68 -4.35 -11.24 6.65
N LEU A 69 -3.42 -10.61 7.38
CA LEU A 69 -2.13 -11.19 7.74
C LEU A 69 -2.09 -11.78 9.16
N ALA A 70 -2.90 -11.27 10.08
CA ALA A 70 -2.88 -11.75 11.47
C ALA A 70 -3.93 -12.85 11.72
N HIS A 71 -5.03 -12.89 10.95
CA HIS A 71 -6.09 -13.84 11.23
C HIS A 71 -5.73 -15.25 10.74
N PRO A 72 -5.89 -16.31 11.55
CA PRO A 72 -5.49 -17.68 11.18
C PRO A 72 -6.26 -18.29 9.99
N ARG A 73 -7.44 -17.77 9.67
CA ARG A 73 -8.31 -18.25 8.58
C ARG A 73 -8.87 -17.09 7.74
N PRO A 74 -8.02 -16.33 7.03
CA PRO A 74 -8.46 -15.13 6.32
C PRO A 74 -9.32 -15.48 5.09
N ALA A 75 -9.11 -16.66 4.48
CA ALA A 75 -9.81 -17.11 3.28
C ALA A 75 -11.17 -17.79 3.55
N TYR A 76 -11.63 -17.87 4.80
CA TYR A 76 -12.94 -18.45 5.09
C TYR A 76 -14.05 -17.56 4.51
N PRO A 77 -15.06 -18.10 3.79
CA PRO A 77 -16.09 -17.30 3.13
C PRO A 77 -16.82 -16.33 4.06
N ARG A 78 -17.01 -16.73 5.32
CA ARG A 78 -17.64 -15.89 6.35
C ARG A 78 -16.77 -14.71 6.74
N THR A 79 -15.47 -14.92 6.97
CA THR A 79 -14.51 -13.87 7.32
C THR A 79 -14.39 -12.86 6.20
N LEU A 80 -14.25 -13.33 4.95
CA LEU A 80 -14.25 -12.47 3.77
C LEU A 80 -15.56 -11.71 3.60
N GLY A 81 -16.70 -12.37 3.78
CA GLY A 81 -18.01 -11.74 3.69
C GLY A 81 -18.18 -10.62 4.72
N VAL A 82 -17.79 -10.85 5.97
CA VAL A 82 -17.80 -9.82 7.04
C VAL A 82 -16.83 -8.70 6.72
N ALA A 83 -15.61 -9.00 6.29
CA ALA A 83 -14.62 -7.99 5.93
C ALA A 83 -15.11 -7.10 4.77
N ILE A 84 -15.67 -7.70 3.71
CA ILE A 84 -16.25 -6.98 2.57
C ILE A 84 -17.43 -6.12 3.03
N ALA A 85 -18.30 -6.63 3.89
CA ALA A 85 -19.43 -5.88 4.43
C ALA A 85 -18.98 -4.69 5.28
N LEU A 86 -18.04 -4.89 6.20
CA LEU A 86 -17.47 -3.83 7.04
C LEU A 86 -16.76 -2.78 6.21
N TYR A 87 -15.94 -3.20 5.23
CA TYR A 87 -15.25 -2.28 4.34
C TYR A 87 -16.22 -1.50 3.45
N SER A 88 -17.25 -2.17 2.91
CA SER A 88 -18.27 -1.51 2.10
C SER A 88 -19.09 -0.51 2.91
N TYR A 89 -19.41 -0.85 4.17
CA TYR A 89 -20.03 0.07 5.10
C TYR A 89 -19.14 1.28 5.36
N TRP A 90 -17.85 1.08 5.67
CA TRP A 90 -16.88 2.14 5.85
C TRP A 90 -16.79 3.07 4.63
N ALA A 91 -16.68 2.50 3.43
CA ALA A 91 -16.56 3.24 2.19
C ALA A 91 -17.81 4.08 1.89
N LEU A 92 -19.01 3.47 1.96
CA LEU A 92 -20.27 4.14 1.63
C LEU A 92 -20.70 5.14 2.71
N ALA A 93 -20.58 4.79 4.00
CA ALA A 93 -20.91 5.70 5.09
C ALA A 93 -20.02 6.94 5.05
N GLY A 94 -18.72 6.79 4.81
CA GLY A 94 -17.82 7.92 4.67
C GLY A 94 -18.16 8.83 3.48
N MET A 95 -18.54 8.27 2.33
CA MET A 95 -19.00 9.04 1.17
C MET A 95 -20.33 9.77 1.45
N ALA A 96 -21.27 9.14 2.16
CA ALA A 96 -22.54 9.77 2.53
C ALA A 96 -22.34 10.91 3.54
N VAL A 97 -21.45 10.72 4.53
CA VAL A 97 -21.23 11.69 5.59
C VAL A 97 -20.41 12.89 5.12
N PHE A 98 -19.27 12.66 4.47
CA PHE A 98 -18.31 13.72 4.11
C PHE A 98 -18.35 14.12 2.64
N GLY A 99 -19.15 13.43 1.83
CA GLY A 99 -19.21 13.60 0.39
C GLY A 99 -18.21 12.70 -0.35
N ARG A 100 -18.64 12.24 -1.54
CA ARG A 100 -17.89 11.32 -2.40
C ARG A 100 -16.46 11.78 -2.70
N ASP A 101 -16.30 13.02 -3.17
CA ASP A 101 -15.01 13.52 -3.63
C ASP A 101 -14.06 13.86 -2.48
N SER A 102 -14.59 14.27 -1.33
CA SER A 102 -13.81 14.49 -0.11
C SER A 102 -13.33 13.15 0.46
N TRP A 103 -14.23 12.16 0.58
CA TRP A 103 -13.91 10.86 1.16
C TRP A 103 -12.90 10.08 0.31
N THR A 104 -13.07 10.06 -1.01
CA THR A 104 -12.16 9.31 -1.91
C THR A 104 -10.73 9.86 -1.92
N LYS A 105 -10.51 11.12 -1.52
CA LYS A 105 -9.16 11.70 -1.40
C LYS A 105 -8.36 11.18 -0.20
N GLY A 106 -9.01 10.63 0.83
CA GLY A 106 -8.31 10.34 2.09
C GLY A 106 -8.95 9.35 3.07
N GLY A 107 -10.21 8.96 2.88
CA GLY A 107 -10.89 7.98 3.73
C GLY A 107 -10.99 6.58 3.13
N GLU A 108 -10.92 6.46 1.80
CA GLU A 108 -11.01 5.19 1.08
C GLU A 108 -9.60 4.64 0.82
N GLY A 109 -9.27 3.50 1.43
CA GLY A 109 -7.91 2.93 1.43
C GLY A 109 -7.41 2.58 0.03
N PHE A 110 -8.24 1.92 -0.78
CA PHE A 110 -7.87 1.56 -2.15
C PHE A 110 -7.66 2.80 -3.03
N ALA A 111 -8.58 3.78 -2.99
CA ALA A 111 -8.42 5.03 -3.73
C ALA A 111 -7.13 5.75 -3.37
N VAL A 112 -6.77 5.80 -2.08
CA VAL A 112 -5.51 6.42 -1.66
C VAL A 112 -4.30 5.64 -2.19
N ALA A 113 -4.32 4.30 -2.11
CA ALA A 113 -3.24 3.45 -2.64
C ALA A 113 -3.06 3.64 -4.16
N PHE A 114 -4.13 3.47 -4.94
CA PHE A 114 -4.10 3.59 -6.40
C PHE A 114 -3.81 5.02 -6.86
N SER A 115 -4.31 6.04 -6.14
CA SER A 115 -3.97 7.43 -6.39
C SER A 115 -2.47 7.68 -6.19
N LEU A 116 -1.86 7.13 -5.13
CA LEU A 116 -0.42 7.22 -4.91
C LEU A 116 0.38 6.52 -6.01
N LEU A 117 -0.02 5.32 -6.42
CA LEU A 117 0.63 4.57 -7.51
C LEU A 117 0.53 5.32 -8.85
N SER A 118 -0.63 5.91 -9.14
CA SER A 118 -0.87 6.68 -10.36
C SER A 118 0.02 7.92 -10.50
N ARG A 119 0.69 8.38 -9.43
CA ARG A 119 1.67 9.48 -9.50
C ARG A 119 2.90 9.10 -10.33
N ILE A 120 3.17 7.82 -10.50
CA ILE A 120 4.24 7.29 -11.34
C ILE A 120 3.83 7.35 -12.83
N ALA A 121 2.53 7.34 -13.12
CA ALA A 121 2.02 7.17 -14.47
C ALA A 121 2.35 8.34 -15.42
N PRO A 122 2.61 8.04 -16.70
CA PRO A 122 2.83 9.04 -17.73
C PRO A 122 1.56 9.80 -18.09
N PHE A 123 0.38 9.26 -17.80
CA PHE A 123 -0.90 9.94 -18.00
C PHE A 123 -1.42 10.50 -16.67
N ALA A 124 -1.86 11.75 -16.69
CA ALA A 124 -2.56 12.37 -15.57
C ALA A 124 -3.76 13.16 -16.07
N VAL A 125 -4.76 13.36 -15.23
CA VAL A 125 -5.89 14.26 -15.53
C VAL A 125 -5.67 15.57 -14.79
N ARG A 126 -5.61 16.68 -15.52
CA ARG A 126 -5.56 18.05 -14.98
C ARG A 126 -6.68 18.86 -15.61
N ASP A 127 -7.53 19.47 -14.79
CA ASP A 127 -8.65 20.32 -15.24
C ASP A 127 -9.55 19.68 -16.30
N GLY A 128 -9.77 18.36 -16.19
CA GLY A 128 -10.58 17.60 -17.14
C GLY A 128 -9.87 17.16 -18.43
N ALA A 129 -8.63 17.59 -18.65
CA ALA A 129 -7.80 17.16 -19.78
C ALA A 129 -6.82 16.05 -19.39
N ILE A 130 -6.60 15.10 -20.30
CA ILE A 130 -5.53 14.09 -20.17
C ILE A 130 -4.23 14.75 -20.58
N VAL A 131 -3.30 14.89 -19.64
CA VAL A 131 -1.96 15.40 -19.88
C VAL A 131 -0.95 14.26 -19.86
N VAL A 132 -0.04 14.27 -20.85
CA VAL A 132 1.10 13.37 -20.87
C VAL A 132 2.25 14.04 -20.14
N ARG A 133 2.85 13.32 -19.19
CA ARG A 133 4.02 13.72 -18.42
C ARG A 133 5.05 12.61 -18.47
N TRP A 134 6.31 12.96 -18.23
CA TRP A 134 7.33 11.93 -18.02
C TRP A 134 6.99 11.12 -16.77
N PRO A 135 7.17 9.78 -16.78
CA PRO A 135 6.99 8.95 -15.60
C PRO A 135 7.73 9.51 -14.37
N PHE A 136 7.22 9.23 -13.18
CA PHE A 136 7.77 9.69 -11.88
C PHE A 136 7.73 11.20 -11.61
N THR A 137 7.54 12.06 -12.62
CA THR A 137 7.46 13.52 -12.40
C THR A 137 6.27 13.93 -11.52
N GLY A 138 5.23 13.09 -11.44
CA GLY A 138 4.08 13.28 -10.56
C GLY A 138 4.38 13.09 -9.07
N LEU A 139 5.52 12.50 -8.71
CA LEU A 139 5.96 12.32 -7.32
C LEU A 139 6.55 13.59 -6.70
N ALA A 140 7.09 14.49 -7.54
CA ALA A 140 7.74 15.73 -7.10
C ALA A 140 6.75 16.83 -6.64
N GLY A 141 5.43 16.58 -6.71
CA GLY A 141 4.40 17.54 -6.34
C GLY A 141 4.32 17.78 -4.82
N ALA A 142 4.33 19.06 -4.43
CA ALA A 142 4.39 19.55 -3.05
C ALA A 142 3.13 19.33 -2.18
N GLU A 143 2.17 18.51 -2.61
CA GLU A 143 0.93 18.29 -1.86
C GLU A 143 1.17 17.37 -0.65
N ARG A 144 1.56 17.98 0.47
CA ARG A 144 1.70 17.32 1.77
C ARG A 144 0.34 17.14 2.40
N VAL A 145 -0.36 16.06 2.05
CA VAL A 145 -1.60 15.67 2.72
C VAL A 145 -1.27 14.97 4.05
N PRO A 146 -1.76 15.44 5.20
CA PRO A 146 -1.56 14.78 6.50
C PRO A 146 -1.96 13.31 6.45
N GLY A 147 -1.24 12.43 7.17
CA GLY A 147 -1.51 10.98 7.17
C GLY A 147 -0.93 10.20 5.99
N THR A 148 -0.36 10.85 4.95
CA THR A 148 0.30 10.14 3.84
C THR A 148 1.45 9.25 4.34
N LEU A 149 2.26 9.76 5.27
CA LEU A 149 3.40 9.00 5.81
C LEU A 149 2.92 7.77 6.57
N VAL A 150 1.88 7.89 7.39
CA VAL A 150 1.28 6.76 8.11
C VAL A 150 0.70 5.75 7.14
N PHE A 151 -0.02 6.20 6.12
CA PHE A 151 -0.56 5.32 5.08
C PHE A 151 0.54 4.54 4.36
N VAL A 152 1.61 5.21 3.94
CA VAL A 152 2.76 4.58 3.28
C VAL A 152 3.49 3.64 4.23
N ALA A 153 3.65 4.01 5.51
CA ALA A 153 4.26 3.14 6.52
C ALA A 153 3.45 1.85 6.72
N VAL A 154 2.11 1.95 6.78
CA VAL A 154 1.23 0.77 6.86
C VAL A 154 1.34 -0.09 5.60
N LEU A 155 1.35 0.52 4.41
CA LEU A 155 1.45 -0.18 3.13
C LEU A 155 2.79 -0.90 2.94
N LEU A 156 3.89 -0.25 3.33
CA LEU A 156 5.23 -0.85 3.28
C LEU A 156 5.38 -1.91 4.37
N GLY A 157 4.93 -1.61 5.60
CA GLY A 157 4.97 -2.52 6.74
C GLY A 157 4.17 -3.79 6.49
N SER A 158 3.01 -3.71 5.83
CA SER A 158 2.22 -4.88 5.46
C SER A 158 2.99 -5.83 4.53
N THR A 159 3.64 -5.27 3.51
CA THR A 159 4.41 -6.04 2.53
C THR A 159 5.65 -6.67 3.17
N SER A 160 6.36 -5.90 4.02
CA SER A 160 7.50 -6.39 4.78
C SER A 160 7.10 -7.51 5.73
N PHE A 161 5.98 -7.37 6.45
CA PHE A 161 5.47 -8.38 7.37
C PHE A 161 4.94 -9.62 6.65
N ASP A 162 4.33 -9.50 5.46
CA ASP A 162 3.94 -10.65 4.64
C ASP A 162 5.16 -11.51 4.26
N GLY A 163 6.31 -10.89 3.99
CA GLY A 163 7.58 -11.61 3.85
C GLY A 163 8.05 -12.25 5.16
N PHE A 164 8.13 -11.47 6.23
CA PHE A 164 8.64 -11.89 7.54
C PHE A 164 7.81 -12.99 8.20
N SER A 165 6.49 -12.91 8.10
CA SER A 165 5.55 -13.87 8.70
C SER A 165 5.66 -15.28 8.11
N ARG A 166 6.26 -15.42 6.92
CA ARG A 166 6.54 -16.72 6.29
C ARG A 166 7.90 -17.31 6.69
N SER A 167 8.71 -16.58 7.46
CA SER A 167 10.01 -17.05 7.92
C SER A 167 9.91 -18.17 8.95
N THR A 168 10.95 -19.00 9.05
CA THR A 168 11.02 -20.08 10.05
C THR A 168 10.99 -19.54 11.47
N THR A 169 11.67 -18.42 11.75
CA THR A 169 11.66 -17.74 13.05
C THR A 169 10.25 -17.36 13.49
N TRP A 170 9.47 -16.74 12.59
CA TRP A 170 8.11 -16.31 12.89
C TRP A 170 7.15 -17.50 13.04
N GLN A 171 7.28 -18.50 12.16
CA GLN A 171 6.46 -19.71 12.22
C GLN A 171 6.76 -20.53 13.49
N ASN A 172 8.02 -20.58 13.94
CA ASN A 172 8.39 -21.22 15.21
C ASN A 172 7.82 -20.45 16.40
N LEU A 173 7.92 -19.12 16.43
CA LEU A 173 7.30 -18.30 17.47
C LEU A 173 5.79 -18.53 17.56
N LEU A 174 5.09 -18.51 16.42
CA LEU A 174 3.65 -18.81 16.39
C LEU A 174 3.37 -20.26 16.80
N GLY A 175 4.25 -21.20 16.45
CA GLY A 175 4.19 -22.59 16.89
C GLY A 175 4.29 -22.74 18.40
N ASP A 176 5.27 -22.07 19.02
CA ASP A 176 5.50 -22.07 20.47
C ASP A 176 4.32 -21.43 21.21
N VAL A 177 3.81 -20.29 20.72
CA VAL A 177 2.62 -19.64 21.27
C VAL A 177 1.43 -20.60 21.20
N ARG A 178 1.18 -21.23 20.04
CA ARG A 178 0.09 -22.21 19.88
C ARG A 178 0.25 -23.41 20.80
N ALA A 179 1.47 -23.92 20.99
CA ALA A 179 1.74 -25.03 21.89
C ALA A 179 1.46 -24.66 23.35
N ASN A 180 1.84 -23.44 23.77
CA ASN A 180 1.62 -22.95 25.13
C ASN A 180 0.15 -22.71 25.47
N VAL A 181 -0.70 -22.45 24.47
CA VAL A 181 -2.15 -22.32 24.66
C VAL A 181 -2.93 -23.47 24.03
N ALA A 182 -2.27 -24.60 23.74
CA ALA A 182 -2.91 -25.72 23.02
C ALA A 182 -4.04 -26.38 23.81
N ASP A 183 -3.96 -26.35 25.14
CA ASP A 183 -4.97 -26.90 26.04
C ASP A 183 -6.20 -25.98 26.19
N GLU A 184 -6.13 -24.75 25.68
CA GLU A 184 -7.22 -23.79 25.72
C GLU A 184 -8.20 -23.98 24.57
N SER A 185 -9.37 -23.34 24.68
CA SER A 185 -10.36 -23.34 23.61
C SER A 185 -9.83 -22.71 22.31
N GLN A 186 -10.25 -23.26 21.15
CA GLN A 186 -9.78 -22.85 19.81
C GLN A 186 -9.82 -21.34 19.56
N TRP A 187 -10.82 -20.63 20.10
CA TRP A 187 -10.92 -19.18 19.93
C TRP A 187 -9.84 -18.41 20.70
N VAL A 188 -9.37 -18.92 21.84
CA VAL A 188 -8.24 -18.34 22.60
C VAL A 188 -6.95 -18.51 21.82
N VAL A 189 -6.75 -19.68 21.21
CA VAL A 189 -5.60 -19.94 20.33
C VAL A 189 -5.60 -19.00 19.13
N ASP A 190 -6.76 -18.83 18.49
CA ASP A 190 -6.91 -17.92 17.34
C ASP A 190 -6.69 -16.46 17.76
N LEU A 191 -7.17 -16.05 18.93
CA LEU A 191 -6.99 -14.68 19.44
C LEU A 191 -5.54 -14.40 19.83
N ALA A 192 -4.88 -15.32 20.54
CA ALA A 192 -3.48 -15.19 20.94
C ALA A 192 -2.56 -15.10 19.73
N THR A 193 -2.76 -15.96 18.72
CA THR A 193 -1.97 -15.94 17.48
C THR A 193 -2.23 -14.70 16.63
N THR A 194 -3.49 -14.23 16.58
CA THR A 194 -3.84 -12.95 15.94
C THR A 194 -3.15 -11.80 16.66
N PHE A 195 -3.19 -11.77 17.99
CA PHE A 195 -2.59 -10.71 18.80
C PHE A 195 -1.08 -10.63 18.58
N VAL A 196 -0.38 -11.76 18.63
CA VAL A 196 1.07 -11.83 18.35
C VAL A 196 1.38 -11.30 16.95
N SER A 197 0.54 -11.61 15.96
CA SER A 197 0.71 -11.14 14.58
C SER A 197 0.40 -9.66 14.38
N VAL A 198 -0.59 -9.11 15.08
CA VAL A 198 -0.86 -7.66 15.10
C VAL A 198 0.26 -6.90 15.81
N VAL A 199 0.79 -7.44 16.91
CA VAL A 199 1.96 -6.86 17.59
C VAL A 199 3.16 -6.90 16.65
N GLY A 200 3.40 -8.04 15.99
CA GLY A 200 4.41 -8.19 14.96
C GLY A 200 4.36 -7.08 13.92
N LEU A 201 3.19 -6.82 13.31
CA LEU A 201 2.97 -5.73 12.35
C LEU A 201 3.42 -4.34 12.85
N GLY A 202 3.36 -4.10 14.16
CA GLY A 202 3.81 -2.85 14.79
C GLY A 202 5.27 -2.83 15.24
N THR A 203 5.96 -3.99 15.26
CA THR A 203 7.29 -4.15 15.87
C THR A 203 8.34 -4.74 14.93
N VAL A 204 8.07 -4.92 13.63
CA VAL A 204 9.05 -5.52 12.69
C VAL A 204 10.20 -4.56 12.38
N ASP A 205 11.20 -4.56 13.25
CA ASP A 205 12.60 -4.33 12.90
C ASP A 205 13.33 -5.65 13.23
N PHE A 206 13.54 -6.55 12.25
CA PHE A 206 14.69 -7.48 12.11
C PHE A 206 14.45 -8.61 11.08
N ALA A 207 15.57 -9.06 10.49
CA ALA A 207 15.68 -9.87 9.27
C ALA A 207 15.34 -11.38 9.41
N PRO A 208 14.68 -12.01 8.41
CA PRO A 208 14.32 -13.43 8.42
C PRO A 208 15.13 -14.39 7.52
N ASN A 209 15.21 -15.65 7.96
CA ASN A 209 15.69 -16.85 7.25
C ASN A 209 14.52 -17.58 6.54
N LEU A 210 14.77 -18.16 5.34
CA LEU A 210 13.77 -18.69 4.41
C LEU A 210 14.14 -20.08 3.88
N ALA A 211 13.38 -21.11 4.29
CA ALA A 211 13.35 -22.42 3.65
C ALA A 211 11.88 -22.81 3.39
N ILE A 212 11.54 -23.20 2.15
CA ILE A 212 10.44 -24.11 1.71
C ILE A 212 10.14 -23.98 0.19
N VAL A 213 10.61 -22.93 -0.48
CA VAL A 213 10.88 -22.91 -1.95
C VAL A 213 12.40 -23.00 -2.10
N SER A 214 12.98 -23.59 -3.15
CA SER A 214 14.46 -23.55 -3.25
C SER A 214 14.87 -22.08 -3.11
N PRO A 215 15.61 -21.71 -2.04
CA PRO A 215 15.84 -20.31 -1.71
C PRO A 215 16.43 -19.58 -2.91
N GLU A 216 17.22 -20.31 -3.71
CA GLU A 216 17.73 -19.92 -5.01
C GLU A 216 16.68 -19.36 -5.97
N THR A 217 15.54 -20.01 -6.20
CA THR A 217 14.60 -19.53 -7.25
C THR A 217 13.92 -18.23 -6.84
N VAL A 218 13.51 -18.14 -5.57
CA VAL A 218 12.94 -16.91 -5.01
C VAL A 218 14.00 -15.82 -4.97
N TRP A 219 15.23 -16.17 -4.60
CA TRP A 219 16.39 -15.29 -4.60
C TRP A 219 16.70 -14.76 -6.01
N TYR A 220 16.79 -15.61 -7.02
CA TYR A 220 17.08 -15.19 -8.40
C TYR A 220 16.00 -14.23 -8.93
N VAL A 221 14.72 -14.52 -8.69
CA VAL A 221 13.62 -13.65 -9.13
C VAL A 221 13.63 -12.32 -8.37
N GLN A 222 13.84 -12.35 -7.05
CA GLN A 222 13.90 -11.15 -6.23
C GLN A 222 15.12 -10.29 -6.55
N VAL A 223 16.30 -10.90 -6.70
CA VAL A 223 17.54 -10.23 -7.09
C VAL A 223 17.40 -9.66 -8.50
N ALA A 224 16.84 -10.40 -9.45
CA ALA A 224 16.59 -9.88 -10.80
C ALA A 224 15.64 -8.66 -10.75
N ALA A 225 14.51 -8.76 -10.06
CA ALA A 225 13.57 -7.66 -9.92
C ALA A 225 14.19 -6.43 -9.21
N LEU A 226 14.99 -6.66 -8.16
CA LEU A 226 15.68 -5.63 -7.40
C LEU A 226 16.75 -4.94 -8.25
N VAL A 227 17.58 -5.70 -8.97
CA VAL A 227 18.62 -5.18 -9.86
C VAL A 227 18.00 -4.39 -11.02
N VAL A 228 16.96 -4.92 -11.67
CA VAL A 228 16.26 -4.19 -12.75
C VAL A 228 15.67 -2.89 -12.22
N GLY A 229 15.00 -2.93 -11.06
CA GLY A 229 14.45 -1.73 -10.42
C GLY A 229 15.53 -0.70 -10.04
N HIS A 230 16.66 -1.15 -9.50
CA HIS A 230 17.78 -0.28 -9.14
C HIS A 230 18.43 0.36 -10.35
N VAL A 231 18.70 -0.41 -11.41
CA VAL A 231 19.28 0.08 -12.67
C VAL A 231 18.35 1.11 -13.31
N ALA A 232 17.04 0.83 -13.37
CA ALA A 232 16.06 1.78 -13.89
C ALA A 232 15.99 3.06 -13.04
N GLY A 233 15.99 2.93 -11.70
CA GLY A 233 16.02 4.06 -10.78
C GLY A 233 17.28 4.92 -10.92
N LEU A 234 18.45 4.30 -11.06
CA LEU A 234 19.73 4.98 -11.30
C LEU A 234 19.77 5.68 -12.64
N ALA A 235 19.27 5.06 -13.71
CA ALA A 235 19.19 5.68 -15.03
C ALA A 235 18.33 6.94 -14.99
N ILE A 236 17.15 6.87 -14.38
CA ILE A 236 16.24 8.03 -14.26
C ILE A 236 16.85 9.12 -13.38
N ALA A 237 17.47 8.74 -12.25
CA ALA A 237 18.13 9.69 -11.37
C ALA A 237 19.33 10.37 -12.05
N HIS A 238 20.09 9.64 -12.87
CA HIS A 238 21.19 10.13 -13.67
C HIS A 238 20.70 11.15 -14.72
N ASP A 239 19.70 10.77 -15.52
CA ASP A 239 19.10 11.64 -16.53
C ASP A 239 18.56 12.92 -15.89
N ARG A 240 17.94 12.80 -14.71
CA ARG A 240 17.42 13.95 -13.98
C ARG A 240 18.53 14.84 -13.43
N ALA A 241 19.59 14.28 -12.87
CA ALA A 241 20.75 15.04 -12.39
C ALA A 241 21.43 15.81 -13.53
N VAL A 242 21.60 15.19 -14.71
CA VAL A 242 22.18 15.86 -15.89
C VAL A 242 21.27 16.97 -16.41
N SER A 243 19.95 16.83 -16.28
CA SER A 243 18.99 17.88 -16.67
C SER A 243 18.90 19.06 -15.68
N LEU A 244 19.30 18.87 -14.41
CA LEU A 244 19.14 19.87 -13.34
C LEU A 244 20.40 20.69 -13.09
N PHE A 245 21.59 20.13 -13.34
CA PHE A 245 22.86 20.80 -13.06
C PHE A 245 23.55 21.26 -14.36
N GLU A 246 23.71 22.58 -14.52
CA GLU A 246 24.39 23.17 -15.69
C GLU A 246 25.88 22.77 -15.78
N LYS A 247 26.51 22.45 -14.65
CA LYS A 247 27.94 22.09 -14.57
C LYS A 247 28.11 20.60 -14.30
N ARG A 248 28.83 19.90 -15.20
CA ARG A 248 29.19 18.47 -15.10
C ARG A 248 29.75 18.05 -13.73
N ARG A 249 30.52 18.92 -13.06
CA ARG A 249 31.11 18.64 -11.74
C ARG A 249 30.08 18.52 -10.61
N ASP A 250 28.97 19.25 -10.69
CA ASP A 250 27.95 19.24 -9.63
C ASP A 250 26.97 18.08 -9.81
N ALA A 251 26.71 17.68 -11.05
CA ALA A 251 26.02 16.42 -11.37
C ALA A 251 26.82 15.18 -10.88
N LEU A 252 28.15 15.19 -11.02
CA LEU A 252 29.00 14.12 -10.48
C LEU A 252 29.02 14.11 -8.95
N ARG A 253 29.00 15.29 -8.32
CA ARG A 253 28.98 15.39 -6.85
C ARG A 253 27.70 14.85 -6.23
N SER A 254 26.55 14.98 -6.89
CA SER A 254 25.28 14.40 -6.42
C SER A 254 25.18 12.89 -6.61
N GLN A 255 26.06 12.30 -7.45
CA GLN A 255 26.13 10.86 -7.63
C GLN A 255 26.86 10.14 -6.48
N TYR A 256 27.84 10.76 -5.81
CA TYR A 256 28.55 10.09 -4.70
C TYR A 256 27.65 9.75 -3.50
N PRO A 257 26.75 10.64 -3.00
CA PRO A 257 25.82 10.30 -1.94
C PRO A 257 24.84 9.20 -2.35
N MET A 258 24.35 9.24 -3.59
CA MET A 258 23.43 8.25 -4.13
C MET A 258 24.09 6.88 -4.31
N LEU A 259 25.33 6.86 -4.81
CA LEU A 259 26.16 5.65 -4.89
C LEU A 259 26.41 5.07 -3.51
N GLY A 260 26.77 5.91 -2.53
CA GLY A 260 26.97 5.49 -1.15
C GLY A 260 25.71 4.85 -0.58
N LEU A 261 24.54 5.49 -0.80
CA LEU A 261 23.25 5.00 -0.33
C LEU A 261 22.86 3.66 -1.01
N MET A 262 23.10 3.54 -2.31
CA MET A 262 22.86 2.31 -3.09
C MET A 262 23.77 1.16 -2.65
N VAL A 263 25.07 1.43 -2.46
CA VAL A 263 26.03 0.43 -1.96
C VAL A 263 25.65 -0.01 -0.55
N LEU A 264 25.24 0.92 0.32
CA LEU A 264 24.85 0.59 1.68
C LEU A 264 23.56 -0.24 1.72
N TYR A 265 22.57 0.08 0.88
CA TYR A 265 21.37 -0.75 0.73
C TYR A 265 21.68 -2.15 0.15
N THR A 266 22.59 -2.23 -0.81
CA THR A 266 22.96 -3.51 -1.45
C THR A 266 23.77 -4.38 -0.50
N VAL A 267 24.77 -3.82 0.18
CA VAL A 267 25.56 -4.52 1.20
C VAL A 267 24.69 -4.90 2.39
N GLY A 268 23.80 -4.02 2.84
CA GLY A 268 22.82 -4.33 3.89
C GLY A 268 21.89 -5.46 3.48
N GLY A 269 21.37 -5.44 2.24
CA GLY A 269 20.52 -6.50 1.70
C GLY A 269 21.26 -7.83 1.56
N LEU A 270 22.50 -7.82 1.06
CA LEU A 270 23.35 -9.01 0.95
C LEU A 270 23.78 -9.54 2.31
N TRP A 271 24.06 -8.68 3.27
CA TRP A 271 24.41 -9.07 4.64
C TRP A 271 23.23 -9.76 5.32
N VAL A 272 22.03 -9.18 5.20
CA VAL A 272 20.77 -9.80 5.65
C VAL A 272 20.54 -11.15 5.00
N LEU A 273 20.82 -11.28 3.70
CA LEU A 273 20.73 -12.55 2.97
C LEU A 273 21.81 -13.57 3.39
N SER A 274 22.99 -13.12 3.82
CA SER A 274 24.09 -14.00 4.24
C SER A 274 23.94 -14.58 5.65
N GLN A 275 23.02 -14.04 6.45
CA GLN A 275 22.71 -14.53 7.79
C GLN A 275 21.53 -15.52 7.84
N GLY A 276 20.87 -15.76 6.70
CA GLY A 276 19.87 -16.82 6.51
C GLY A 276 20.52 -18.09 5.99
#